data_AF-G9MK90-F1
#
_entry.id   AF-G9MK90-F1
#
_cell.length_a   1.000
_cell.length_b   1.000
_cell.length_c   1.000
_cell.angle_alpha   90.00
_cell.angle_beta   90.00
_cell.angle_gamma   90.00
#
_symmetry.space_group_name_H-M   'P 1'
#
loop_
_entity.id
_entity.type
_entity.pdbx_description
1 polymer ?
#
loop_
_entity_poly.entity_id
_entity_poly.type
_entity_poly.pdbx_seq_one_letter_code
_entity_poly.pdbx_strand_id
1 'polypeptide(L)' 'VLARSSPEDKKLLVKRFKELGKTFAVNGDGTNDGPALRTADVGFSMGIYGTDVAEEASSIILMDDNFLHSKSD' A
#
# COMPACT_ATOMS: atom_id res chain seq x y z
N VAL A 1 5.48 -9.00 11.23
CA VAL A 1 6.21 -8.97 9.94
C VAL A 1 5.88 -10.24 9.19
N LEU A 2 5.36 -10.12 7.96
CA LEU A 2 5.03 -11.26 7.11
C LEU A 2 6.13 -11.36 6.03
N ALA A 3 6.91 -12.44 6.03
CA ALA A 3 8.09 -12.61 5.16
C ALA A 3 8.13 -14.03 4.58
N ARG A 4 8.70 -14.18 3.37
CA ARG A 4 8.76 -15.46 2.60
C ARG A 4 7.40 -16.15 2.42
N SER A 5 6.37 -15.36 2.15
CA SER A 5 4.99 -15.82 2.04
C SER A 5 4.53 -15.96 0.58
N SER A 6 3.60 -16.87 0.35
CA SER A 6 2.93 -17.01 -0.95
C SER A 6 1.99 -15.82 -1.24
N PRO A 7 1.63 -15.58 -2.51
CA PRO A 7 0.57 -14.64 -2.87
C PRO A 7 -0.76 -14.94 -2.15
N GLU A 8 -1.06 -16.21 -1.90
CA GLU A 8 -2.25 -16.70 -1.20
C GLU A 8 -2.26 -16.25 0.26
N ASP A 9 -1.12 -16.31 0.95
CA ASP A 9 -0.99 -15.86 2.34
C ASP A 9 -1.27 -14.35 2.45
N LYS A 10 -0.76 -13.56 1.50
CA LYS A 10 -1.02 -12.10 1.44
C LYS A 10 -2.51 -11.82 1.20
N LYS A 11 -3.15 -12.55 0.28
CA LYS A 11 -4.59 -12.42 0.02
C LYS A 11 -5.42 -12.80 1.23
N LEU A 12 -5.06 -13.88 1.93
CA LEU A 12 -5.75 -14.30 3.15
C LEU A 12 -5.64 -13.22 4.22
N LEU A 13 -4.45 -12.66 4.42
CA LEU A 13 -4.24 -11.57 5.37
C LEU A 13 -5.16 -10.38 5.07
N VAL A 14 -5.15 -9.88 3.83
CA VAL A 14 -5.99 -8.75 3.40
C VAL A 14 -7.47 -9.06 3.59
N LYS A 15 -7.91 -10.26 3.21
CA LYS A 15 -9.30 -10.70 3.39
C LYS A 15 -9.70 -10.71 4.87
N ARG A 16 -8.82 -11.22 5.76
CA ARG A 16 -9.07 -11.24 7.21
C ARG A 16 -9.15 -9.84 7.80
N PHE A 17 -8.28 -8.91 7.39
CA PHE A 17 -8.38 -7.52 7.84
C PHE A 17 -9.70 -6.86 7.40
N LYS A 18 -10.14 -7.11 6.15
CA LYS A 18 -11.45 -6.64 5.67
C LYS A 18 -12.62 -7.28 6.43
N GLU A 19 -12.60 -8.59 6.67
CA GLU A 19 -13.63 -9.30 7.46
C GLU A 19 -13.73 -8.78 8.90
N LEU A 20 -12.61 -8.37 9.50
CA LEU A 20 -12.57 -7.78 10.84
C LEU A 20 -13.00 -6.31 10.88
N GLY A 21 -13.41 -5.73 9.74
CA GLY A 21 -13.79 -4.33 9.62
C GLY A 21 -12.63 -3.38 9.96
N LYS A 22 -11.38 -3.83 9.74
CA LYS A 22 -10.19 -3.05 10.04
C LYS A 22 -9.74 -2.34 8.77
N THR A 23 -9.49 -1.04 8.92
CA THR A 23 -8.87 -0.23 7.89
C THR A 23 -7.39 -0.58 7.78
N PHE A 24 -6.91 -0.83 6.57
CA PHE A 24 -5.49 -1.04 6.31
C PHE A 24 -4.97 -0.11 5.22
N ALA A 25 -3.74 0.34 5.41
CA ALA A 25 -3.02 1.13 4.44
C ALA A 25 -1.94 0.28 3.76
N VAL A 26 -1.69 0.59 2.49
CA VAL A 26 -0.57 0.02 1.72
C VAL A 26 0.29 1.16 1.22
N ASN A 27 1.60 1.02 1.33
CA ASN A 27 2.56 1.90 0.67
C ASN A 27 3.29 1.07 -0.40
N GLY A 28 3.43 1.63 -1.59
CA GLY A 28 4.19 1.05 -2.68
C GLY A 28 4.64 2.13 -3.67
N ASP A 29 5.83 1.94 -4.22
CA ASP A 29 6.48 2.82 -5.20
C ASP A 29 6.56 2.16 -6.59
N GLY A 30 6.35 0.85 -6.69
CA GLY A 30 6.52 0.10 -7.92
C GLY A 30 5.22 -0.22 -8.65
N THR A 31 5.35 -0.51 -9.95
CA THR A 31 4.24 -1.01 -10.80
C THR A 31 3.61 -2.29 -10.25
N ASN A 32 4.39 -3.12 -9.55
CA ASN A 32 3.92 -4.35 -8.93
C ASN A 32 2.99 -4.10 -7.73
N ASP A 33 3.02 -2.91 -7.15
CA ASP A 33 2.22 -2.55 -5.97
C ASP A 33 0.83 -2.03 -6.34
N GLY A 34 0.60 -1.67 -7.61
CA GLY A 34 -0.68 -1.13 -8.09
C GLY A 34 -1.92 -1.95 -7.67
N PRO A 35 -1.94 -3.29 -7.80
CA PRO A 35 -3.05 -4.11 -7.31
C PRO A 35 -3.26 -4.03 -5.80
N ALA A 36 -2.19 -3.93 -5.02
CA ALA A 36 -2.25 -3.84 -3.56
C ALA A 36 -2.73 -2.45 -3.11
N LEU A 37 -2.21 -1.38 -3.74
CA LEU A 37 -2.62 0.01 -3.53
C LEU A 37 -4.12 0.21 -3.80
N ARG A 38 -4.64 -0.32 -4.91
CA ARG A 38 -6.08 -0.27 -5.23
C ARG A 38 -6.96 -1.08 -4.28
N THR A 39 -6.42 -2.12 -3.67
CA THR A 39 -7.18 -2.99 -2.77
C THR A 39 -7.24 -2.44 -1.35
N ALA A 40 -6.27 -1.60 -0.99
CA ALA A 40 -6.18 -0.92 0.30
C ALA A 40 -7.33 0.05 0.52
N ASP A 41 -7.64 0.29 1.78
CA ASP A 41 -8.59 1.35 2.13
C ASP A 41 -7.96 2.73 1.90
N VAL A 42 -6.64 2.83 2.12
CA VAL A 42 -5.84 4.01 1.77
C VAL A 42 -4.49 3.55 1.20
N GLY A 43 -4.23 3.90 -0.07
CA GLY A 43 -2.95 3.63 -0.73
C GLY A 43 -2.04 4.87 -0.71
N PHE A 44 -0.76 4.68 -0.40
CA PHE A 44 0.28 5.70 -0.46
C PHE A 44 1.31 5.36 -1.54
N SER A 45 1.66 6.33 -2.38
CA SER A 45 2.77 6.23 -3.33
C SER A 45 3.80 7.34 -3.12
N MET A 46 4.93 7.20 -3.77
CA MET A 46 6.06 8.13 -3.74
C MET A 46 6.02 9.00 -4.99
N GLY A 47 6.14 10.33 -4.85
CA GLY A 47 6.02 11.26 -5.97
C GLY A 47 7.33 11.57 -6.68
N ILE A 48 8.48 11.17 -6.13
CA ILE A 48 9.80 11.34 -6.80
C ILE A 48 10.28 9.99 -7.35
N TYR A 49 10.19 8.92 -6.56
CA TYR A 49 10.67 7.59 -6.95
C TYR A 49 9.55 6.61 -7.35
N GLY A 50 8.28 6.98 -7.19
CA GLY A 50 7.17 6.12 -7.58
C GLY A 50 7.01 6.02 -9.09
N THR A 51 6.49 4.89 -9.56
CA THR A 51 6.08 4.76 -10.95
C THR A 51 4.71 5.40 -11.17
N ASP A 52 4.46 5.89 -12.38
CA ASP A 52 3.13 6.42 -12.77
C ASP A 52 1.98 5.46 -12.41
N VAL A 53 2.23 4.15 -12.53
CA VAL A 53 1.25 3.11 -12.19
C VAL A 53 0.98 3.04 -10.68
N ALA A 54 1.99 3.26 -9.84
CA ALA A 54 1.82 3.34 -8.39
C ALA A 54 1.10 4.63 -7.99
N GLU A 55 1.45 5.77 -8.61
CA GLU A 55 0.78 7.06 -8.39
C GLU A 55 -0.71 6.99 -8.72
N GLU A 56 -1.07 6.52 -9.92
CA GLU A 56 -2.46 6.38 -10.35
C GLU A 56 -3.26 5.38 -9.50
N ALA A 57 -2.60 4.36 -8.95
CA ALA A 57 -3.23 3.36 -8.10
C ALA A 57 -3.41 3.80 -6.64
N SER A 58 -2.72 4.87 -6.23
CA SER A 58 -2.69 5.36 -4.85
C SER A 58 -3.79 6.39 -4.57
N SER A 59 -4.13 6.54 -3.29
CA SER A 59 -5.08 7.57 -2.82
C SER A 59 -4.35 8.85 -2.41
N ILE A 60 -3.10 8.73 -1.96
CA ILE A 60 -2.25 9.81 -1.49
C ILE A 60 -0.86 9.63 -2.11
N ILE A 61 -0.31 10.71 -2.65
CA ILE A 61 1.05 10.76 -3.20
C ILE A 61 1.92 11.59 -2.25
N LEU A 62 3.03 11.04 -1.79
CA LEU A 62 4.03 11.74 -0.98
C LEU A 62 4.96 12.54 -1.89
N MET A 63 4.84 13.87 -1.91
CA MET A 63 5.60 14.71 -2.85
C MET A 63 7.09 14.85 -2.52
N ASP A 64 7.49 14.60 -1.28
CA ASP A 64 8.87 14.75 -0.80
C ASP A 64 9.56 13.43 -0.50
N ASP A 65 8.90 12.31 -0.80
CA ASP A 65 9.35 10.94 -0.55
C ASP A 65 9.79 10.68 0.91
N ASN A 66 9.33 11.51 1.85
CA ASN A 66 9.66 11.36 3.25
C ASN A 66 8.62 10.48 3.95
N PHE A 67 8.97 9.20 4.09
CA PHE A 67 8.13 8.20 4.75
C PHE A 67 7.78 8.54 6.21
N LEU A 68 8.53 9.45 6.86
CA LEU A 68 8.24 9.88 8.24
C LEU A 68 6.87 10.56 8.38
N HIS A 69 6.31 11.15 7.32
CA HIS A 69 4.97 11.75 7.35
C HIS A 69 3.83 10.72 7.47
N SER A 70 4.10 9.44 7.15
CA SER A 70 3.09 8.37 7.27
C SER A 70 2.89 7.88 8.71
N LYS A 71 3.77 8.28 9.64
CA LYS A 71 3.60 8.00 11.06
C LYS A 71 2.86 9.17 11.70
N SER A 72 1.59 8.97 12.01
CA SER A 72 0.91 9.78 13.02
C SER A 72 1.65 9.62 14.35
N ASP A 73 1.86 10.72 15.06
CA ASP A 73 2.26 10.72 16.48
C ASP A 73 1.36 9.80 17.34
#